data_AF-U5NA05-F1
#
_entry.id   AF-U5NA05-F1
#
_cell.length_a   1.000
_cell.length_b   1.000
_cell.length_c   1.000
_cell.angle_alpha   90.00
_cell.angle_beta   90.00
_cell.angle_gamma   90.00
#
_symmetry.space_group_name_H-M   'P 1'
#
loop_
_entity.id
_entity.type
_entity.pdbx_description
1 polymer ?
#
loop_
_entity_poly.entity_id
_entity_poly.type
_entity_poly.pdbx_seq_one_letter_code
_entity_poly.pdbx_strand_id
1 'polypeptide(L)'
;MEPPKFINIEWIEQIAGEDIWEEFLNIELGNWSGLDLRKLSEQSGCKDQYDTHYSWTSGYVHGTWGPVREASFTTCGNPLHRMHRYPDQKSLPDTVSDAVDLANRILDDLNAAYPEFLHRIPVQ
;
A
#
# COMPACT_ATOMS: atom_id res chain seq x y z
N MET A 1 8.61 29.14 -4.04
CA MET A 1 9.32 29.43 -5.29
C MET A 1 8.33 30.20 -6.15
N GLU A 2 8.69 31.36 -6.69
CA GLU A 2 7.78 32.10 -7.57
C GLU A 2 7.60 31.33 -8.89
N PRO A 3 6.39 31.29 -9.47
CA PRO A 3 6.15 30.63 -10.75
C PRO A 3 7.01 31.27 -11.86
N PRO A 4 7.43 30.49 -12.87
CA PRO A 4 8.21 31.02 -13.98
C PRO A 4 7.45 32.16 -14.69
N LYS A 5 8.08 33.33 -14.80
CA LYS A 5 7.46 34.57 -15.34
C LYS A 5 7.02 34.49 -16.81
N PHE A 6 7.46 33.47 -17.54
CA PHE A 6 7.18 33.27 -18.96
C PHE A 6 6.06 32.26 -19.23
N ILE A 7 5.43 31.73 -18.18
CA ILE A 7 4.34 30.78 -18.29
C ILE A 7 3.04 31.50 -17.93
N ASN A 8 2.15 31.66 -18.92
CA ASN A 8 0.77 32.07 -18.66
C ASN A 8 -0.08 30.80 -18.43
N ILE A 9 -0.70 30.71 -17.25
CA ILE A 9 -1.52 29.58 -16.82
C ILE A 9 -2.77 29.44 -17.70
N GLU A 10 -3.43 30.56 -18.04
CA GLU A 10 -4.64 30.57 -18.88
C GLU A 10 -4.34 30.00 -20.27
N TRP A 11 -3.14 30.28 -20.78
CA TRP A 11 -2.65 29.71 -22.03
C TRP A 11 -2.41 28.20 -21.94
N ILE A 12 -1.86 27.72 -20.82
CA ILE A 12 -1.67 26.29 -20.60
C ILE A 12 -3.01 25.56 -20.53
N GLU A 13 -3.99 26.10 -19.81
CA GLU A 13 -5.33 25.52 -19.71
C GLU A 13 -6.01 25.45 -21.08
N GLN A 14 -5.88 26.49 -21.90
CA GLN A 14 -6.40 26.48 -23.27
C GLN A 14 -5.74 25.41 -24.16
N ILE A 15 -4.43 25.21 -24.04
CA ILE A 15 -3.70 24.16 -24.77
C ILE A 15 -4.14 22.78 -24.26
N ALA A 16 -4.28 22.59 -22.94
CA ALA A 16 -4.69 21.32 -22.36
C ALA A 16 -6.10 20.90 -22.83
N GLY A 17 -7.00 21.87 -23.03
CA GLY A 17 -8.36 21.65 -23.53
C GLY A 17 -8.53 21.70 -25.07
N GLU A 18 -7.45 21.76 -25.86
CA GLU A 18 -7.51 21.95 -27.32
C GLU A 18 -8.23 20.78 -28.03
N ASP A 19 -7.87 19.54 -27.69
CA ASP A 19 -8.42 18.34 -28.32
C ASP A 19 -9.73 17.87 -27.65
N ILE A 20 -9.78 17.90 -26.32
CA ILE A 20 -10.91 17.45 -25.49
C ILE A 20 -10.95 18.34 -24.24
N TRP A 21 -12.12 18.83 -23.85
CA TRP A 21 -12.24 19.57 -22.58
C TRP A 21 -11.96 18.65 -21.39
N GLU A 22 -11.30 19.19 -20.37
CA GLU A 22 -10.85 18.45 -19.19
C GLU A 22 -11.98 17.68 -18.50
N GLU A 23 -13.20 18.22 -18.50
CA GLU A 23 -14.38 17.59 -17.90
C GLU A 23 -14.86 16.34 -18.66
N PHE A 24 -14.44 16.18 -19.92
CA PHE A 24 -14.77 15.02 -20.76
C PHE A 24 -13.61 14.05 -20.93
N LEU A 25 -12.44 14.36 -20.39
CA LEU A 25 -11.33 13.42 -20.32
C LEU A 25 -11.70 12.26 -19.39
N ASN A 26 -11.68 11.06 -19.95
CA ASN A 26 -11.84 9.86 -19.14
C ASN A 26 -10.57 9.64 -18.31
N ILE A 27 -10.66 9.94 -17.02
CA ILE A 27 -9.58 9.72 -16.07
C ILE A 27 -9.72 8.30 -15.54
N GLU A 28 -8.82 7.41 -15.95
CA GLU A 28 -8.73 6.10 -15.32
C GLU A 28 -7.98 6.23 -13.98
N LEU A 29 -8.73 6.03 -12.89
CA LEU A 29 -8.22 6.01 -11.51
C LEU A 29 -7.76 4.62 -11.08
N GLY A 30 -8.07 3.60 -11.88
CA GLY A 30 -7.59 2.24 -11.71
C GLY A 30 -6.07 2.10 -11.92
N ASN A 31 -5.60 0.87 -11.79
CA ASN A 31 -4.22 0.54 -12.09
C ASN A 31 -3.96 0.73 -13.60
N TRP A 32 -2.95 1.53 -13.94
CA TRP A 32 -2.54 1.85 -15.32
C TRP A 32 -2.26 0.61 -16.20
N SER A 33 -1.92 -0.52 -15.58
CA SER A 33 -1.70 -1.78 -16.30
C SER A 33 -2.97 -2.61 -16.54
N GLY A 34 -4.10 -2.28 -15.91
CA GLY A 34 -5.33 -3.10 -15.93
C GLY A 34 -5.19 -4.46 -15.24
N LEU A 35 -4.03 -4.74 -14.61
CA LEU A 35 -3.74 -5.99 -13.92
C LEU A 35 -4.12 -5.90 -12.44
N ASP A 36 -4.44 -7.02 -11.83
CA ASP A 36 -4.53 -7.10 -10.38
C ASP A 36 -3.13 -7.14 -9.75
N LEU A 37 -3.03 -6.78 -8.46
CA LEU A 37 -1.76 -6.71 -7.73
C LEU A 37 -1.01 -8.05 -7.66
N ARG A 38 -1.72 -9.18 -7.75
CA ARG A 38 -1.11 -10.52 -7.75
C ARG A 38 -0.42 -10.81 -9.07
N LYS A 39 -1.05 -10.47 -10.20
CA LYS A 39 -0.42 -10.59 -11.52
C LYS A 39 0.75 -9.63 -11.67
N LEU A 40 0.64 -8.42 -11.09
CA LEU A 40 1.76 -7.49 -11.04
C LEU A 40 2.95 -8.05 -10.27
N SER A 41 2.72 -8.68 -9.10
CA SER A 41 3.81 -9.26 -8.32
C SER A 41 4.48 -10.45 -9.03
N GLU A 42 3.71 -11.22 -9.81
CA GLU A 42 4.25 -12.25 -10.70
C GLU A 42 5.15 -11.66 -11.79
N GLN A 43 4.71 -10.57 -12.45
CA GLN A 43 5.49 -9.94 -13.52
C GLN A 43 6.73 -9.20 -13.02
N SER A 44 6.68 -8.63 -11.82
CA SER A 44 7.82 -7.92 -11.22
C SER A 44 8.82 -8.85 -10.52
N GLY A 45 8.54 -10.16 -10.44
CA GLY A 45 9.37 -11.10 -9.68
C GLY A 45 9.25 -10.93 -8.16
N CYS A 46 8.22 -10.23 -7.67
CA CYS A 46 7.97 -9.96 -6.25
C CYS A 46 6.86 -10.84 -5.66
N LYS A 47 6.59 -12.00 -6.27
CA LYS A 47 5.49 -12.88 -5.86
C LYS A 47 5.64 -13.37 -4.43
N ASP A 48 6.86 -13.75 -4.03
CA ASP A 48 7.12 -14.28 -2.70
C ASP A 48 6.81 -13.24 -1.60
N GLN A 49 7.18 -11.99 -1.83
CA GLN A 49 6.87 -10.86 -0.96
C GLN A 49 5.36 -10.63 -0.86
N TYR A 50 4.67 -10.69 -2.00
CA TYR A 50 3.22 -10.53 -2.07
C TYR A 50 2.52 -11.65 -1.28
N ASP A 51 2.86 -12.90 -1.55
CA ASP A 51 2.23 -14.06 -0.90
C ASP A 51 2.54 -14.09 0.61
N THR A 52 3.71 -13.60 1.02
CA THR A 52 4.11 -13.54 2.44
C THR A 52 3.43 -12.41 3.21
N HIS A 53 3.39 -11.19 2.66
CA HIS A 53 3.03 -9.99 3.44
C HIS A 53 1.69 -9.36 3.04
N TYR A 54 1.30 -9.41 1.76
CA TYR A 54 0.21 -8.58 1.25
C TYR A 54 -1.15 -8.95 1.86
N SER A 55 -1.49 -10.25 1.89
CA SER A 55 -2.84 -10.68 2.23
C SER A 55 -3.25 -10.30 3.66
N TRP A 56 -2.38 -10.52 4.64
CA TRP A 56 -2.71 -10.22 6.03
C TRP A 56 -2.64 -8.72 6.30
N THR A 57 -1.58 -8.02 5.87
CA THR A 57 -1.44 -6.56 6.07
C THR A 57 -2.58 -5.78 5.43
N SER A 58 -2.94 -6.11 4.17
CA SER A 58 -4.08 -5.52 3.47
C SER A 58 -5.39 -5.75 4.22
N GLY A 59 -5.57 -6.94 4.80
CA GLY A 59 -6.72 -7.24 5.66
C GLY A 59 -6.84 -6.26 6.83
N TYR A 60 -5.73 -5.95 7.51
CA TYR A 60 -5.70 -5.00 8.63
C TYR A 60 -5.95 -3.57 8.15
N VAL A 61 -5.31 -3.15 7.06
CA VAL A 61 -5.46 -1.78 6.48
C VAL A 61 -6.90 -1.51 6.05
N HIS A 62 -7.58 -2.49 5.45
CA HIS A 62 -8.96 -2.34 4.99
C HIS A 62 -10.01 -2.67 6.06
N GLY A 63 -9.60 -2.97 7.30
CA GLY A 63 -10.54 -3.25 8.40
C GLY A 63 -11.44 -4.47 8.14
N THR A 64 -10.90 -5.51 7.50
CA THR A 64 -11.66 -6.73 7.23
C THR A 64 -12.04 -7.45 8.53
N TRP A 65 -13.11 -8.26 8.50
CA TRP A 65 -13.68 -8.88 9.71
C TRP A 65 -12.71 -9.75 10.51
N GLY A 66 -11.73 -10.39 9.88
CA GLY A 66 -10.73 -11.21 10.56
C GLY A 66 -9.82 -10.38 11.48
N PRO A 67 -9.10 -9.39 10.92
CA PRO A 67 -8.35 -8.37 11.65
C PRO A 67 -9.14 -7.61 12.72
N VAL A 68 -10.37 -7.17 12.41
CA VAL A 68 -11.24 -6.51 13.41
C VAL A 68 -11.54 -7.44 14.57
N ARG A 69 -11.88 -8.70 14.29
CA ARG A 69 -12.07 -9.73 15.31
C ARG A 69 -10.80 -9.93 16.15
N GLU A 70 -9.64 -9.99 15.51
CA GLU A 70 -8.39 -10.27 16.20
C GLU A 70 -7.95 -9.11 17.10
N ALA A 71 -8.01 -7.89 16.59
CA ALA A 71 -7.53 -6.69 17.28
C ALA A 71 -8.48 -6.20 18.39
N SER A 72 -9.78 -6.45 18.25
CA SER A 72 -10.80 -5.80 19.08
C SER A 72 -11.72 -6.75 19.85
N PHE A 73 -11.57 -8.07 19.72
CA PHE A 73 -12.43 -9.03 20.39
C PHE A 73 -11.68 -10.23 20.97
N THR A 74 -12.22 -10.74 22.08
CA THR A 74 -11.82 -12.03 22.67
C THR A 74 -13.01 -12.99 22.65
N THR A 75 -12.73 -14.27 22.42
CA THR A 75 -13.74 -15.33 22.50
C THR A 75 -13.97 -15.72 23.95
N CYS A 76 -15.22 -15.72 24.38
CA CYS A 76 -15.59 -16.19 25.71
C CYS A 76 -15.32 -17.69 25.83
N GLY A 77 -14.60 -18.09 26.88
CA GLY A 77 -14.29 -19.50 27.18
C GLY A 77 -15.44 -20.27 27.83
N ASN A 78 -16.58 -19.64 28.14
CA ASN A 78 -17.72 -20.32 28.73
C ASN A 78 -18.60 -20.97 27.63
N PRO A 79 -18.70 -22.31 27.57
CA PRO A 79 -19.48 -23.00 26.54
C PRO A 79 -20.99 -22.69 26.63
N LEU A 80 -21.53 -22.38 27.82
CA LEU A 80 -22.94 -21.99 27.99
C LEU A 80 -23.25 -20.63 27.34
N HIS A 81 -22.24 -19.80 27.10
CA HIS A 81 -22.36 -18.53 26.38
C HIS A 81 -22.15 -18.70 24.86
N ARG A 82 -22.12 -19.93 24.35
CA ARG A 82 -21.97 -20.27 22.93
C ARG A 82 -20.68 -19.71 22.29
N MET A 83 -19.63 -19.52 23.09
CA MET A 83 -18.35 -18.98 22.64
C MET A 83 -18.52 -17.63 21.90
N HIS A 84 -19.42 -16.78 22.39
CA HIS A 84 -19.62 -15.44 21.82
C HIS A 84 -18.31 -14.63 21.88
N ARG A 85 -18.29 -13.48 21.20
CA ARG A 85 -17.16 -12.55 21.23
C ARG A 85 -17.57 -11.29 21.98
N TYR A 86 -16.69 -10.80 22.83
CA TYR A 86 -16.88 -9.53 23.54
C TYR A 86 -15.70 -8.59 23.23
N PRO A 87 -15.92 -7.27 23.25
CA PRO A 87 -14.86 -6.31 23.00
C PRO A 87 -13.72 -6.46 24.01
N ASP A 88 -12.51 -6.52 23.50
CA ASP A 88 -11.30 -6.63 24.29
C ASP A 88 -10.13 -6.07 23.48
N GLN A 89 -9.27 -5.29 24.13
CA GLN A 89 -8.11 -4.71 23.46
C GLN A 89 -6.92 -5.64 23.63
N LYS A 90 -6.44 -6.21 22.52
CA LYS A 90 -5.26 -7.08 22.52
C LYS A 90 -4.01 -6.34 22.11
N SER A 91 -2.88 -6.72 22.71
CA SER A 91 -1.57 -6.42 22.17
C SER A 91 -1.33 -7.36 20.98
N LEU A 92 -1.04 -6.77 19.81
CA LEU A 92 -0.69 -7.51 18.61
C LEU A 92 0.83 -7.70 18.54
N PRO A 93 1.31 -8.78 17.89
CA PRO A 93 2.73 -8.92 17.58
C PRO A 93 3.27 -7.69 16.85
N ASP A 94 4.52 -7.34 17.10
CA ASP A 94 5.18 -6.32 16.31
C ASP A 94 5.40 -6.81 14.87
N THR A 95 5.48 -5.87 13.95
CA THR A 95 5.72 -6.11 12.52
C THR A 95 6.95 -5.34 12.05
N VAL A 96 7.81 -4.92 12.99
CA VAL A 96 8.92 -4.00 12.70
C VAL A 96 9.96 -4.71 11.85
N SER A 97 10.28 -5.97 12.17
CA SER A 97 11.21 -6.78 11.38
C SER A 97 10.77 -6.91 9.92
N ASP A 98 9.51 -7.29 9.68
CA ASP A 98 8.95 -7.40 8.33
C ASP A 98 9.00 -6.06 7.57
N ALA A 99 8.70 -4.96 8.26
CA ALA A 99 8.75 -3.63 7.67
C ALA A 99 10.18 -3.20 7.29
N VAL A 100 11.17 -3.52 8.14
CA VAL A 100 12.60 -3.30 7.87
C VAL A 100 13.04 -4.10 6.65
N ASP A 101 12.65 -5.38 6.56
CA ASP A 101 13.00 -6.23 5.42
C ASP A 101 12.40 -5.73 4.11
N LEU A 102 11.12 -5.35 4.11
CA LEU A 102 10.46 -4.78 2.93
C LEU A 102 11.08 -3.44 2.53
N ALA A 103 11.39 -2.57 3.49
CA ALA A 103 12.03 -1.29 3.23
C ALA A 103 13.42 -1.47 2.63
N ASN A 104 14.24 -2.39 3.18
CA ASN A 104 15.56 -2.68 2.66
C ASN A 104 15.53 -3.21 1.22
N ARG A 105 14.52 -4.01 0.83
CA ARG A 105 14.33 -4.43 -0.56
C ARG A 105 14.06 -3.25 -1.50
N ILE A 106 13.28 -2.26 -1.07
CA ILE A 106 13.08 -1.02 -1.83
C ILE A 106 14.41 -0.25 -1.98
N LEU A 107 15.26 -0.25 -0.95
CA LEU A 107 16.59 0.36 -1.02
C LEU A 107 17.55 -0.43 -1.93
N ASP A 108 17.35 -1.74 -2.09
CA ASP A 108 18.07 -2.55 -3.08
C ASP A 108 17.70 -2.13 -4.51
N ASP A 109 16.41 -1.94 -4.79
CA ASP A 109 15.95 -1.40 -6.08
C ASP A 109 16.53 0.00 -6.35
N LEU A 110 16.60 0.85 -5.31
CA LEU A 110 17.20 2.18 -5.42
C LEU A 110 18.70 2.10 -5.74
N ASN A 111 19.44 1.18 -5.11
CA ASN A 111 20.84 0.96 -5.42
C ASN A 111 21.06 0.38 -6.82
N ALA A 112 20.12 -0.44 -7.32
CA ALA A 112 20.16 -0.92 -8.69
C ALA A 112 19.99 0.22 -9.71
N ALA A 113 19.10 1.18 -9.43
CA ALA A 113 18.85 2.35 -10.28
C ALA A 113 19.95 3.42 -10.15
N TYR A 114 20.48 3.61 -8.93
CA TYR A 114 21.50 4.60 -8.57
C TYR A 114 22.61 3.90 -7.79
N PRO A 115 23.62 3.34 -8.49
CA PRO A 115 24.73 2.64 -7.85
C PRO A 115 25.43 3.49 -6.79
N GLU A 116 25.95 2.82 -5.76
CA GLU A 116 26.58 3.39 -4.55
C GLU A 116 25.60 3.81 -3.44
N PHE A 117 24.29 3.57 -3.62
CA PHE A 117 23.32 3.70 -2.52
C PHE A 117 23.39 2.51 -1.56
N LEU A 118 24.35 2.56 -0.63
CA LEU A 118 24.65 1.45 0.28
C LEU A 118 23.89 1.49 1.63
N HIS A 119 23.11 2.54 1.90
CA HIS A 119 22.42 2.67 3.18
C HIS A 119 21.35 1.59 3.35
N ARG A 120 21.34 0.92 4.51
CA ARG A 120 20.32 -0.07 4.90
C ARG A 120 19.89 0.15 6.34
N ILE A 121 18.63 -0.14 6.62
CA ILE A 121 18.07 -0.10 7.96
C ILE A 121 18.56 -1.35 8.71
N PRO A 122 19.18 -1.20 9.90
CA PRO A 122 19.64 -2.34 10.67
C PRO A 122 18.45 -3.17 11.16
N VAL A 123 18.56 -4.50 11.03
CA VAL A 123 17.61 -5.45 11.64
C VAL A 123 17.83 -5.41 13.15
N GLN A 124 16.75 -5.25 13.92
CA GLN A 124 16.77 -5.24 15.40
C GLN A 124 16.81 -6.66 15.97
#